data_AF-A0A1U7GS32-F1
#
_entry.id   AF-A0A1U7GS32-F1
#
_cell.length_a   1.000
_cell.length_b   1.000
_cell.length_c   1.000
_cell.angle_alpha   90.00
_cell.angle_beta   90.00
_cell.angle_gamma   90.00
#
_symmetry.space_group_name_H-M   'P 1'
#
loop_
_entity.id
_entity.type
_entity.pdbx_description
1 polymer ?
#
loop_
_entity_poly.entity_id
_entity_poly.type
_entity_poly.pdbx_seq_one_letter_code
_entity_poly.pdbx_strand_id
1 'polypeptide(L)'
;MNDNYFTLSQVAKLFARKPYHVTYAITSGHIAEPAIRIGNKRVFGDVDMDRLARYFGVPTPQVGSGGYASEGGRQPGQVPEPLSLAGPFTVEPADTSGHEVRDANGEVFCWAADRPRALVLAGLLEYASG
;
A
#
# COMPACT_ATOMS: atom_id res chain seq x y z
N MET A 1 -11.93 -24.30 -9.32
CA MET A 1 -10.82 -23.69 -8.58
C MET A 1 -10.46 -22.43 -9.34
N ASN A 2 -10.64 -21.25 -8.74
CA ASN A 2 -10.22 -20.01 -9.35
C ASN A 2 -8.77 -19.79 -8.97
N ASP A 3 -7.85 -20.00 -9.91
CA ASP A 3 -6.44 -19.73 -9.68
C ASP A 3 -6.23 -18.21 -9.70
N ASN A 4 -6.09 -17.62 -8.51
CA ASN A 4 -5.78 -16.20 -8.37
C ASN A 4 -4.27 -16.02 -8.47
N TYR A 5 -3.84 -15.28 -9.50
CA TYR A 5 -2.43 -15.03 -9.77
C TYR A 5 -2.06 -13.57 -9.44
N PHE A 6 -0.96 -13.39 -8.71
CA PHE A 6 -0.48 -12.09 -8.27
C PHE A 6 0.88 -11.76 -8.89
N THR A 7 1.08 -10.49 -9.23
CA THR A 7 2.40 -9.97 -9.60
C THR A 7 3.20 -9.61 -8.35
N LEU A 8 4.52 -9.52 -8.47
CA LEU A 8 5.42 -9.07 -7.40
C LEU A 8 4.94 -7.79 -6.70
N SER A 9 4.48 -6.80 -7.49
CA SER A 9 3.99 -5.53 -6.94
C SER A 9 2.70 -5.70 -6.15
N GLN A 10 1.77 -6.55 -6.60
CA GLN A 10 0.53 -6.85 -5.88
C GLN A 10 0.82 -7.60 -4.57
N VAL A 11 1.68 -8.61 -4.62
CA VAL A 11 2.14 -9.35 -3.44
C VAL A 11 2.75 -8.39 -2.42
N ALA A 12 3.66 -7.51 -2.86
CA ALA A 12 4.29 -6.53 -2.00
C ALA A 12 3.26 -5.62 -1.31
N LYS A 13 2.26 -5.13 -2.05
CA LYS A 13 1.15 -4.33 -1.49
C LYS A 13 0.32 -5.12 -0.47
N LEU A 14 -0.07 -6.36 -0.81
CA LEU A 14 -0.88 -7.22 0.06
C LEU A 14 -0.20 -7.51 1.40
N PHE A 15 1.13 -7.63 1.41
CA PHE A 15 1.91 -7.85 2.62
C PHE A 15 2.43 -6.55 3.27
N ALA A 16 2.03 -5.38 2.77
CA ALA A 16 2.54 -4.07 3.21
C ALA A 16 4.09 -4.01 3.24
N ARG A 17 4.74 -4.65 2.26
CA ARG A 17 6.20 -4.69 2.10
C ARG A 17 6.63 -4.01 0.80
N LYS A 18 7.89 -3.62 0.75
CA LYS A 18 8.52 -3.16 -0.50
C LYS A 18 8.83 -4.37 -1.40
N PRO A 19 8.72 -4.26 -2.74
CA PRO A 19 8.95 -5.38 -3.66
C PRO A 19 10.28 -6.11 -3.48
N TYR A 20 11.35 -5.38 -3.13
CA TYR A 20 12.66 -5.98 -2.92
C TYR A 20 12.71 -6.90 -1.69
N HIS A 21 11.85 -6.74 -0.68
CA HIS A 21 11.78 -7.69 0.44
C HIS A 21 11.27 -9.05 -0.01
N VAL A 22 10.27 -9.06 -0.91
CA VAL A 22 9.74 -10.30 -1.50
C VAL A 22 10.80 -10.94 -2.40
N THR A 23 11.46 -10.14 -3.25
CA THR A 23 12.58 -10.65 -4.08
C THR A 23 13.71 -11.19 -3.22
N TYR A 24 14.12 -10.47 -2.17
CA TYR A 24 15.19 -10.90 -1.28
C TYR A 24 14.86 -12.24 -0.61
N ALA A 25 13.64 -12.40 -0.10
CA ALA A 25 13.20 -13.66 0.52
C ALA A 25 13.31 -14.85 -0.44
N ILE A 26 13.08 -14.61 -1.74
CA ILE A 26 13.25 -15.65 -2.77
C ILE A 26 14.73 -15.88 -3.08
N THR A 27 15.49 -14.83 -3.38
CA THR A 27 16.89 -14.94 -3.83
C THR A 27 17.84 -15.43 -2.73
N SER A 28 17.51 -15.17 -1.46
CA SER A 28 18.24 -15.70 -0.30
C SER A 28 17.88 -17.15 0.03
N GLY A 29 16.88 -17.73 -0.64
CA GLY A 29 16.44 -19.10 -0.44
C GLY A 29 15.51 -19.32 0.75
N HIS A 30 15.06 -18.25 1.43
CA HIS A 30 14.07 -18.38 2.51
C HIS A 30 12.68 -18.79 2.01
N ILE A 31 12.34 -18.41 0.78
CA ILE A 31 11.11 -18.79 0.10
C ILE A 31 11.48 -19.41 -1.25
N ALA A 32 10.81 -20.49 -1.62
CA ALA A 32 11.00 -21.10 -2.93
C ALA A 32 10.62 -20.13 -4.07
N GLU A 33 11.37 -20.18 -5.18
CA GLU A 33 11.05 -19.42 -6.39
C GLU A 33 9.66 -19.86 -6.93
N PRO A 34 8.78 -18.90 -7.30
CA PRO A 34 7.47 -19.23 -7.86
C PRO A 34 7.60 -20.07 -9.14
N ALA A 35 6.76 -21.10 -9.25
CA ALA A 35 6.82 -22.04 -10.38
C ALA A 35 6.44 -21.40 -11.73
N ILE A 36 5.64 -20.33 -11.70
CA ILE A 36 5.06 -19.73 -12.89
C ILE A 36 5.72 -18.37 -13.16
N ARG A 37 6.13 -18.19 -14.42
CA ARG A 37 6.60 -16.91 -14.95
C ARG A 37 5.88 -16.59 -16.25
N ILE A 38 5.36 -15.37 -16.36
CA ILE A 38 4.69 -14.87 -17.57
C ILE A 38 5.46 -13.65 -18.06
N GLY A 39 5.98 -13.70 -19.29
CA GLY A 39 6.76 -12.58 -19.85
C GLY A 39 7.94 -12.16 -18.98
N ASN A 40 8.70 -13.14 -18.47
CA ASN A 40 9.82 -12.97 -17.53
C ASN A 40 9.43 -12.37 -16.15
N LYS A 41 8.15 -12.16 -15.86
CA LYS A 41 7.67 -11.72 -14.55
C LYS A 41 7.28 -12.92 -13.72
N ARG A 42 7.65 -12.91 -12.43
CA ARG A 42 7.20 -13.89 -11.44
C ARG A 42 5.72 -13.70 -11.16
N VAL A 43 5.01 -14.81 -11.13
CA VAL A 43 3.58 -14.85 -10.83
C VAL A 43 3.40 -15.76 -9.62
N PHE A 44 2.71 -15.24 -8.62
CA PHE A 44 2.53 -15.88 -7.32
C PHE A 44 1.12 -16.42 -7.23
N GLY A 45 0.99 -17.72 -6.96
CA GLY A 45 -0.29 -18.35 -6.66
C GLY A 45 -0.53 -18.46 -5.17
N ASP A 46 -1.65 -19.08 -4.79
CA ASP A 46 -2.06 -19.22 -3.38
C ASP A 46 -1.00 -19.92 -2.52
N VAL A 47 -0.35 -20.96 -3.06
CA VAL A 47 0.72 -21.69 -2.36
C VAL A 47 1.91 -20.77 -2.04
N ASP A 48 2.23 -19.83 -2.93
CA ASP A 48 3.33 -18.89 -2.71
C ASP A 48 2.93 -17.82 -1.69
N MET A 49 1.65 -17.38 -1.73
CA MET A 49 1.09 -16.44 -0.75
C MET A 49 1.14 -17.00 0.67
N ASP A 50 0.81 -18.27 0.87
CA ASP A 50 0.90 -18.92 2.19
C ASP A 50 2.34 -19.01 2.71
N ARG A 51 3.32 -19.26 1.83
CA ARG A 51 4.73 -19.28 2.21
C ARG A 51 5.20 -17.88 2.62
N LEU A 52 4.81 -16.87 1.87
CA LEU A 52 5.11 -15.46 2.18
C LEU A 52 4.47 -15.02 3.50
N ALA A 53 3.22 -15.40 3.75
CA ALA A 53 2.52 -15.13 5.00
C ALA A 53 3.27 -15.71 6.21
N ARG A 54 3.68 -16.99 6.13
CA ARG A 54 4.49 -17.64 7.16
C ARG A 54 5.84 -16.95 7.37
N TYR A 55 6.53 -16.62 6.28
CA TYR A 55 7.84 -15.96 6.35
C TYR A 55 7.77 -14.58 6.99
N PHE A 56 6.76 -13.78 6.63
CA PHE A 56 6.59 -12.44 7.18
C PHE A 56 5.88 -12.40 8.53
N GLY A 57 5.38 -13.54 9.03
CA GLY A 57 4.66 -13.63 10.29
C GLY A 57 3.32 -12.89 10.28
N VAL A 58 2.66 -12.82 9.11
CA VAL A 58 1.38 -12.12 8.94
C VAL A 58 0.33 -13.07 8.35
N PRO A 59 -0.96 -12.87 8.63
CA PRO A 59 -2.02 -13.69 8.06
C PRO A 59 -2.02 -13.61 6.52
N THR A 60 -2.35 -14.71 5.84
CA THR A 60 -2.53 -14.70 4.38
C THR A 60 -3.69 -13.75 4.03
N PRO A 61 -3.44 -12.68 3.25
CA PRO A 61 -4.48 -11.73 2.91
C PRO A 61 -5.53 -12.39 2.01
N GLN A 62 -6.79 -12.30 2.40
CA GLN A 62 -7.93 -12.83 1.66
C GLN A 62 -8.20 -11.90 0.47
N VAL A 63 -7.72 -12.27 -0.72
CA VAL A 63 -7.91 -11.45 -1.91
C VAL A 63 -9.28 -11.75 -2.50
N GLY A 64 -10.23 -10.84 -2.29
CA GLY A 64 -11.48 -10.83 -3.05
C GLY A 64 -11.17 -10.66 -4.53
N SER A 65 -11.78 -11.48 -5.38
CA SER A 65 -11.63 -11.44 -6.84
C SER A 65 -11.98 -10.05 -7.39
N GLY A 66 -10.98 -9.17 -7.56
CA GLY A 66 -11.23 -7.78 -7.95
C GLY A 66 -9.98 -7.06 -8.45
N GLY A 67 -9.82 -7.04 -9.78
CA GLY A 67 -9.42 -5.86 -10.57
C GLY A 67 -8.14 -5.10 -10.20
N TYR A 68 -7.15 -5.23 -11.08
CA TYR A 68 -5.90 -4.48 -11.15
C TYR A 68 -6.09 -2.95 -11.16
N ALA A 69 -5.42 -2.22 -10.26
CA ALA A 69 -5.21 -0.77 -10.35
C ALA A 69 -3.70 -0.45 -10.27
N SER A 70 -3.18 0.10 -11.35
CA SER A 70 -1.81 0.60 -11.52
C SER A 70 -1.55 1.84 -10.67
N GLU A 71 -0.40 1.92 -10.00
CA GLU A 71 0.09 3.14 -9.34
C GLU A 71 1.42 3.59 -9.98
N GLY A 72 1.46 4.87 -10.34
CA GLY A 72 2.66 5.62 -10.71
C GLY A 72 3.52 5.91 -9.48
N GLY A 73 4.84 6.00 -9.70
CA GLY A 73 5.84 6.11 -8.64
C GLY A 73 6.10 7.54 -8.15
N ARG A 74 6.67 7.64 -6.95
CA ARG A 74 7.39 8.83 -6.45
C ARG A 74 8.70 8.40 -5.76
N GLN A 75 9.75 9.20 -5.96
CA GLN A 75 11.17 8.93 -5.67
C GLN A 75 11.58 9.12 -4.17
N PRO A 76 12.77 8.61 -3.76
CA PRO A 76 13.22 8.51 -2.37
C PRO A 76 14.05 9.72 -1.90
N GLY A 77 13.88 10.13 -0.63
CA GLY A 77 14.80 11.09 0.01
C GLY A 77 14.38 11.72 1.34
N GLN A 78 13.13 11.63 1.78
CA GLN A 78 12.66 12.39 2.94
C GLN A 78 12.44 11.46 4.15
N VAL A 79 13.18 11.69 5.23
CA VAL A 79 12.90 11.09 6.54
C VAL A 79 11.70 11.84 7.09
N PRO A 80 10.52 11.22 7.27
CA PRO A 80 9.39 11.92 7.84
C PRO A 80 9.65 12.06 9.35
N GLU A 81 9.85 13.31 9.76
CA GLU A 81 9.72 13.76 11.14
C GLU A 81 8.36 13.28 11.69
N PRO A 82 8.27 12.80 12.94
CA PRO A 82 7.02 12.27 13.47
C PRO A 82 5.95 13.38 13.45
N LEU A 83 4.94 13.19 12.60
CA LEU A 83 3.80 14.07 12.43
C LEU A 83 3.08 14.25 13.78
N SER A 84 3.28 15.42 14.39
CA SER A 84 2.53 15.87 15.55
C SER A 84 1.18 16.39 15.07
N LEU A 85 0.09 15.71 15.44
CA LEU A 85 -1.25 16.06 14.99
C LEU A 85 -1.78 17.23 15.84
N ALA A 86 -1.85 18.42 15.25
CA ALA A 86 -2.62 19.54 15.78
C ALA A 86 -3.91 19.65 14.96
N GLY A 87 -5.07 19.44 15.56
CA GLY A 87 -6.35 19.69 14.89
C GLY A 87 -6.57 21.18 14.56
N PRO A 88 -7.71 21.60 13.97
CA PRO A 88 -8.73 20.83 13.26
C PRO A 88 -8.46 20.86 11.75
N PHE A 89 -8.61 19.70 11.10
CA PHE A 89 -8.20 19.54 9.70
C PHE A 89 -9.18 20.19 8.71
N THR A 90 -8.67 20.77 7.63
CA THR A 90 -9.46 21.33 6.53
C THR A 90 -9.28 20.52 5.24
N VAL A 91 -10.29 20.52 4.38
CA VAL A 91 -10.25 19.82 3.08
C VAL A 91 -10.34 20.80 1.92
N GLU A 92 -9.25 20.97 1.19
CA GLU A 92 -9.12 21.91 0.07
C GLU A 92 -8.90 21.18 -1.27
N PRO A 93 -9.43 21.70 -2.39
CA PRO A 93 -9.12 21.15 -3.72
C PRO A 93 -7.66 21.43 -4.11
N ALA A 94 -6.98 20.42 -4.64
CA ALA A 94 -5.63 20.52 -5.18
C ALA A 94 -5.67 20.78 -6.69
N ASP A 95 -4.73 21.57 -7.21
CA ASP A 95 -4.70 22.13 -8.57
C ASP A 95 -4.90 21.13 -9.73
N THR A 96 -4.73 19.82 -9.53
CA THR A 96 -4.66 18.87 -10.66
C THR A 96 -5.55 17.63 -10.61
N SER A 97 -6.12 17.18 -9.48
CA SER A 97 -7.13 16.07 -9.46
C SER A 97 -7.49 15.52 -8.07
N GLY A 98 -7.45 16.31 -7.00
CA GLY A 98 -7.88 15.75 -5.70
C GLY A 98 -8.06 16.77 -4.61
N HIS A 99 -8.06 16.28 -3.38
CA HIS A 99 -8.34 17.06 -2.20
C HIS A 99 -7.25 16.82 -1.16
N GLU A 100 -6.71 17.91 -0.63
CA GLU A 100 -5.71 17.90 0.43
C GLU A 100 -6.40 18.07 1.77
N VAL A 101 -5.98 17.26 2.74
CA VAL A 101 -6.33 17.44 4.15
C VAL A 101 -5.18 18.20 4.80
N ARG A 102 -5.45 19.42 5.25
CA ARG A 102 -4.48 20.32 5.87
C ARG A 102 -4.74 20.48 7.36
N ASP A 103 -3.71 20.76 8.15
CA ASP A 103 -3.87 21.11 9.57
C ASP A 103 -4.18 22.61 9.78
N ALA A 104 -4.22 23.03 11.04
CA ALA A 104 -4.42 24.44 11.42
C ALA A 104 -3.30 25.37 10.94
N ASN A 105 -2.10 24.85 10.66
CA ASN A 105 -0.97 25.62 10.14
C ASN A 105 -0.98 25.70 8.61
N GLY A 106 -1.93 25.01 7.95
CA GLY A 106 -2.01 24.91 6.49
C GLY A 106 -1.07 23.85 5.90
N GLU A 107 -0.44 23.02 6.72
CA GLU A 107 0.43 21.93 6.26
C GLU A 107 -0.41 20.75 5.76
N VAL A 108 -0.02 20.17 4.62
CA VAL A 108 -0.72 19.03 4.02
C VAL A 108 -0.35 17.75 4.74
N PHE A 109 -1.31 17.14 5.42
CA PHE A 109 -1.14 15.84 6.09
C PHE A 109 -1.34 14.68 5.14
N CYS A 110 -2.38 14.73 4.30
CA CYS A 110 -2.65 13.69 3.31
C CYS A 110 -3.46 14.22 2.13
N TRP A 111 -3.58 13.39 1.10
CA TRP A 111 -4.34 13.68 -0.11
C TRP A 111 -5.30 12.54 -0.43
N ALA A 112 -6.46 12.88 -0.97
CA ALA A 112 -7.41 11.92 -1.51
C ALA A 112 -7.86 12.30 -2.93
N ALA A 113 -8.13 11.27 -3.74
CA ALA A 113 -8.60 11.45 -5.11
C ALA A 113 -9.98 12.13 -5.19
N ASP A 114 -10.78 12.06 -4.13
CA ASP A 114 -12.12 12.64 -4.07
C ASP A 114 -12.41 13.24 -2.68
N ARG A 115 -13.33 14.21 -2.66
CA ARG A 115 -13.69 14.96 -1.46
C ARG A 115 -14.27 14.10 -0.34
N PRO A 116 -15.19 13.15 -0.60
CA PRO A 116 -15.72 12.27 0.43
C PRO A 116 -14.62 11.51 1.18
N ARG A 117 -13.63 10.96 0.47
CA ARG A 117 -12.50 10.27 1.11
C ARG A 117 -11.63 11.20 1.94
N ALA A 118 -11.36 12.41 1.45
CA ALA A 118 -10.62 13.41 2.22
C ALA A 118 -11.35 13.79 3.52
N LEU A 119 -12.68 13.89 3.50
CA LEU A 119 -13.49 14.18 4.69
C LEU A 119 -13.45 13.04 5.72
N VAL A 120 -13.50 11.78 5.27
CA VAL A 120 -13.35 10.62 6.18
C VAL A 120 -11.97 10.64 6.84
N LEU A 121 -10.92 10.93 6.07
CA LEU A 121 -9.55 11.04 6.60
C LEU A 121 -9.44 12.18 7.62
N ALA A 122 -9.98 13.36 7.31
CA ALA A 122 -10.00 14.49 8.23
C ALA A 122 -10.70 14.13 9.57
N GLY A 123 -11.86 13.47 9.53
CA GLY A 123 -12.57 13.06 10.75
C GLY A 123 -11.84 11.98 11.56
N LEU A 124 -11.12 11.06 10.91
CA LEU A 124 -10.29 10.07 11.60
C LEU A 124 -9.07 10.72 12.28
N LEU A 125 -8.44 11.69 11.62
CA LEU A 125 -7.33 12.45 12.18
C LEU A 125 -7.80 13.32 13.36
N GLU A 126 -8.98 13.93 13.26
CA GLU A 126 -9.61 14.66 14.36
C GLU A 126 -9.89 13.75 15.55
N TYR A 127 -10.49 12.57 15.33
CA TYR A 127 -10.72 11.57 16.39
C TYR A 127 -9.42 11.11 17.07
N ALA A 128 -8.33 10.96 16.31
CA ALA A 128 -7.04 10.54 16.86
C ALA A 128 -6.31 11.65 17.63
N SER A 129 -6.74 12.91 17.50
CA SER A 129 -6.09 14.08 18.11
C SER A 129 -6.79 14.59 19.38
N GLY A 130 -7.97 14.07 19.70
CA GLY A 130 -8.75 14.37 20.91
C GLY A 130 -8.77 13.22 21.91
#